data_AF-A0A0A0B3K2-F1
#
_entry.id   AF-A0A0A0B3K2-F1
#
_cell.length_a   1.000
_cell.length_b   1.000
_cell.length_c   1.000
_cell.angle_alpha   90.00
_cell.angle_beta   90.00
_cell.angle_gamma   90.00
#
_symmetry.space_group_name_H-M   'P 1'
#
loop_
_entity.id
_entity.type
_entity.pdbx_description
1 polymer ?
#
loop_
_entity_poly.entity_id
_entity_poly.type
_entity_poly.pdbx_seq_one_letter_code
_entity_poly.pdbx_strand_id
1 'polypeptide(L)'
;MGVVAVLSTTAPGHRTADATLTVRGAGGRPLADTEVVVEQTRHAFSFGNIGFDFIGLANDETEALPDSPFGGAPPASAARLADLFLDVFNTVTLPFYWGGFEPRRGEPDTARLLRTAQWFAERGVTVKGHPLVWHTVTADWLRELSTDEVEAAQRARIRREVTDFAGVVDVWDAINEVVIMPVFDNEEHRNGITRLCYERGRIATIRMAFEEARVANPRATLLLNDFDLSTAYECLIEGVLEAGIRIDAIGLQSHMHQGYWGEEKTLRILDRFARYGLPLHLTESTLLSGDLMPAHIKDLNDYQVPSWPSTPEGEERQAEEIVRHYRTLVGHPAVQAVNYWGISDEGAWLGAPVGLVRTDGTPKPSYDALRGLVRGEWWHGPTTLRTDASGRVAVRGFLGDYRVSSGDAAASFALTTPGTVEAEVSLPR
;
A
#
# COMPACT_ATOMS: atom_id res chain seq x y z
N MET A 1 -32.31 27.13 7.27
CA MET A 1 -32.19 25.67 7.34
C MET A 1 -31.12 25.27 6.35
N GLY A 2 -29.91 25.00 6.82
CA GLY A 2 -28.78 24.64 5.96
C GLY A 2 -29.03 23.28 5.32
N VAL A 3 -28.91 23.21 4.00
CA VAL A 3 -28.94 21.95 3.26
C VAL A 3 -27.65 21.21 3.62
N VAL A 4 -27.78 20.15 4.42
CA VAL A 4 -26.68 19.22 4.67
C VAL A 4 -26.55 18.35 3.42
N ALA A 5 -25.43 18.44 2.71
CA ALA A 5 -25.08 17.42 1.73
C ALA A 5 -24.67 16.16 2.50
N VAL A 6 -25.61 15.22 2.61
CA VAL A 6 -25.42 13.96 3.35
C VAL A 6 -24.75 12.96 2.42
N LEU A 7 -23.52 12.56 2.74
CA LEU A 7 -22.91 11.33 2.20
C LEU A 7 -23.75 10.12 2.65
N SER A 8 -23.78 9.08 1.80
CA SER A 8 -24.34 7.76 2.13
C SER A 8 -23.91 7.33 3.54
N THR A 9 -24.86 6.82 4.33
CA THR A 9 -24.70 6.39 5.74
C THR A 9 -23.81 5.14 5.92
N THR A 10 -22.89 4.85 5.00
CA THR A 10 -22.11 3.60 4.91
C THR A 10 -20.63 3.74 5.28
N ALA A 11 -20.14 4.96 5.48
CA ALA A 11 -18.75 5.22 5.89
C ALA A 11 -18.57 5.07 7.42
N PRO A 12 -17.51 4.39 7.91
CA PRO A 12 -17.26 4.28 9.35
C PRO A 12 -16.98 5.63 10.01
N GLY A 13 -17.49 5.85 11.22
CA GLY A 13 -17.37 7.14 11.93
C GLY A 13 -15.92 7.57 12.18
N HIS A 14 -15.00 6.64 12.46
CA HIS A 14 -13.56 6.93 12.62
C HIS A 14 -12.83 7.24 11.31
N ARG A 15 -13.53 7.25 10.18
CA ARG A 15 -13.01 7.64 8.86
C ARG A 15 -13.61 8.92 8.33
N THR A 16 -14.51 9.56 9.07
CA THR A 16 -15.24 10.74 8.61
C THR A 16 -15.18 11.87 9.63
N ALA A 17 -15.33 13.09 9.13
CA ALA A 17 -15.43 14.29 9.93
C ALA A 17 -16.62 15.15 9.49
N ASP A 18 -17.19 15.85 10.46
CA ASP A 18 -18.20 16.90 10.31
C ASP A 18 -17.51 18.25 10.52
N ALA A 19 -17.18 18.95 9.45
CA ALA A 19 -16.44 20.21 9.49
C ALA A 19 -17.35 21.43 9.33
N THR A 20 -17.12 22.46 10.13
CA THR A 20 -17.55 23.83 9.85
C THR A 20 -16.39 24.55 9.19
N LEU A 21 -16.50 24.83 7.89
CA LEU A 21 -15.48 25.54 7.12
C LEU A 21 -15.84 27.02 7.02
N THR A 22 -14.99 27.88 7.60
CA THR A 22 -15.07 29.34 7.43
C THR A 22 -14.23 29.75 6.22
N VAL A 23 -14.88 30.31 5.20
CA VAL A 23 -14.24 30.80 3.97
C VAL A 23 -14.11 32.32 4.04
N ARG A 24 -12.88 32.81 3.91
CA ARG A 24 -12.57 34.24 3.87
C ARG A 24 -12.13 34.67 2.48
N GLY A 25 -12.54 35.87 2.07
CA GLY A 25 -12.05 36.54 0.87
C GLY A 25 -10.91 37.53 1.19
N ALA A 26 -10.61 38.39 0.22
CA ALA A 26 -9.54 39.40 0.33
C ALA A 26 -9.68 40.27 1.60
N GLY A 27 -8.55 40.42 2.32
CA GLY A 27 -8.48 41.17 3.57
C GLY A 27 -9.10 40.44 4.78
N GLY A 28 -9.27 39.12 4.72
CA GLY A 28 -9.77 38.31 5.84
C GLY A 28 -11.26 38.45 6.13
N ARG A 29 -12.01 39.13 5.24
CA ARG A 29 -13.45 39.30 5.39
C ARG A 29 -14.18 37.98 5.10
N PRO A 30 -15.19 37.62 5.90
CA PRO A 30 -16.05 36.48 5.58
C PRO A 30 -16.59 36.58 4.17
N LEU A 31 -16.48 35.49 3.42
CA LEU A 31 -17.06 35.40 2.09
C LEU A 31 -18.55 35.04 2.24
N ALA A 32 -19.36 36.02 2.63
CA ALA A 32 -20.76 35.80 2.99
C ALA A 32 -21.66 35.53 1.77
N ASP A 33 -22.69 34.70 1.96
CA ASP A 33 -23.75 34.42 0.97
C ASP A 33 -23.23 34.11 -0.44
N THR A 34 -22.10 33.41 -0.52
CA THR A 34 -21.34 33.16 -1.75
C THR A 34 -21.35 31.68 -2.08
N GLU A 35 -21.45 31.37 -3.36
CA GLU A 35 -21.32 30.01 -3.84
C GLU A 35 -19.85 29.56 -3.81
N VAL A 36 -19.63 28.38 -3.22
CA VAL A 36 -18.34 27.72 -3.16
C VAL A 36 -18.49 26.26 -3.59
N VAL A 37 -17.47 25.70 -4.22
CA VAL A 37 -17.40 24.26 -4.52
C VAL A 37 -16.40 23.64 -3.56
N VAL A 38 -16.80 22.62 -2.82
CA VAL A 38 -15.92 21.82 -1.96
C VAL A 38 -15.76 20.44 -2.58
N GLU A 39 -14.52 19.96 -2.68
CA GLU A 39 -14.21 18.62 -3.17
C GLU A 39 -13.04 18.02 -2.39
N GLN A 40 -13.06 16.71 -2.20
CA GLN A 40 -11.89 15.98 -1.73
C GLN A 40 -10.89 15.85 -2.87
N THR A 41 -9.61 15.96 -2.56
CA THR A 41 -8.49 15.82 -3.50
C THR A 41 -7.61 14.63 -3.18
N ARG A 42 -7.63 14.14 -1.92
CA ARG A 42 -6.88 12.95 -1.52
C ARG A 42 -7.53 12.25 -0.32
N HIS A 43 -7.46 10.93 -0.27
CA HIS A 43 -7.77 10.15 0.93
C HIS A 43 -6.62 10.16 1.92
N ALA A 44 -6.92 10.26 3.22
CA ALA A 44 -5.95 9.99 4.27
C ALA A 44 -5.69 8.48 4.44
N PHE A 45 -6.71 7.64 4.21
CA PHE A 45 -6.55 6.19 4.20
C PHE A 45 -5.74 5.74 2.98
N SER A 46 -4.80 4.82 3.18
CA SER A 46 -3.95 4.33 2.10
C SER A 46 -4.66 3.22 1.33
N PHE A 47 -5.11 3.54 0.12
CA PHE A 47 -5.55 2.58 -0.89
C PHE A 47 -4.38 2.33 -1.84
N GLY A 48 -3.73 1.18 -1.66
CA GLY A 48 -2.48 0.83 -2.33
C GLY A 48 -2.61 -0.29 -3.37
N ASN A 49 -1.68 -0.30 -4.32
CA ASN A 49 -1.39 -1.44 -5.19
C ASN A 49 0.12 -1.49 -5.49
N ILE A 50 0.62 -2.60 -6.03
CA ILE A 50 2.01 -2.68 -6.50
C ILE A 50 2.23 -1.79 -7.73
N GLY A 51 3.42 -1.20 -7.82
CA GLY A 51 3.83 -0.30 -8.91
C GLY A 51 4.70 -0.96 -9.98
N PHE A 52 4.73 -2.29 -9.96
CA PHE A 52 5.67 -3.18 -10.62
C PHE A 52 5.60 -3.01 -12.15
N ASP A 53 4.38 -2.99 -12.67
CA ASP A 53 4.05 -2.83 -14.08
C ASP A 53 4.45 -1.47 -14.68
N PHE A 54 4.73 -0.48 -13.84
CA PHE A 54 4.97 0.90 -14.28
C PHE A 54 6.45 1.27 -14.34
N ILE A 55 7.35 0.36 -13.95
CA ILE A 55 8.80 0.64 -13.96
C ILE A 55 9.25 0.98 -15.38
N GLY A 56 8.88 0.16 -16.38
CA GLY A 56 9.25 0.43 -17.77
C GLY A 56 8.64 1.73 -18.30
N LEU A 57 7.35 1.97 -18.00
CA LEU A 57 6.65 3.20 -18.40
C LEU A 57 7.32 4.46 -17.84
N ALA A 58 7.69 4.46 -16.56
CA ALA A 58 8.32 5.61 -15.90
C ALA A 58 9.76 5.86 -16.36
N ASN A 59 10.36 4.91 -17.08
CA ASN A 59 11.74 4.96 -17.57
C ASN A 59 11.83 5.04 -19.10
N ASP A 60 10.72 5.28 -19.79
CA ASP A 60 10.62 5.36 -21.26
C ASP A 60 11.16 4.09 -21.98
N GLU A 61 10.99 2.93 -21.34
CA GLU A 61 11.41 1.64 -21.91
C GLU A 61 10.42 1.18 -22.98
N THR A 62 10.95 0.66 -24.09
CA THR A 62 10.14 0.23 -25.25
C THR A 62 9.93 -1.28 -25.31
N GLU A 63 10.66 -2.05 -24.51
CA GLU A 63 10.61 -3.51 -24.45
C GLU A 63 10.43 -3.95 -23.01
N ALA A 64 9.60 -4.98 -22.80
CA ALA A 64 9.55 -5.64 -21.50
C ALA A 64 10.88 -6.35 -21.24
N LEU A 65 11.34 -6.35 -19.99
CA LEU A 65 12.45 -7.21 -19.59
C LEU A 65 11.90 -8.63 -19.39
N PRO A 66 12.19 -9.59 -20.30
CA PRO A 66 11.86 -10.98 -20.03
C PRO A 66 12.63 -11.36 -18.76
N ASP A 67 11.96 -11.93 -17.77
CA ASP A 67 12.52 -12.38 -16.49
C ASP A 67 12.76 -11.28 -15.43
N SER A 68 12.06 -10.15 -15.51
CA SER A 68 12.03 -9.18 -14.41
C SER A 68 11.44 -9.81 -13.14
N PRO A 69 12.19 -9.88 -12.01
CA PRO A 69 11.66 -10.35 -10.72
C PRO A 69 10.66 -9.35 -10.13
N PHE A 70 10.46 -8.21 -10.79
CA PHE A 70 9.64 -7.10 -10.37
C PHE A 70 8.27 -7.05 -11.03
N GLY A 71 7.84 -8.12 -11.72
CA GLY A 71 6.73 -7.99 -12.68
C GLY A 71 7.08 -7.03 -13.82
N GLY A 72 6.12 -6.74 -14.69
CA GLY A 72 6.34 -5.86 -15.82
C GLY A 72 5.38 -6.11 -16.97
N ALA A 73 4.18 -5.54 -16.89
CA ALA A 73 3.33 -5.40 -18.07
C ALA A 73 4.11 -4.74 -19.23
N PRO A 74 3.88 -5.14 -20.49
CA PRO A 74 4.45 -4.45 -21.64
C PRO A 74 4.14 -2.94 -21.58
N PRO A 75 5.06 -2.04 -22.00
CA PRO A 75 4.86 -0.59 -21.88
C PRO A 75 3.55 -0.07 -22.48
N ALA A 76 3.07 -0.68 -23.58
CA ALA A 76 1.79 -0.35 -24.21
C ALA A 76 0.57 -0.64 -23.31
N SER A 77 0.61 -1.74 -22.55
CA SER A 77 -0.40 -2.07 -21.54
C SER A 77 -0.27 -1.15 -20.31
N ALA A 78 0.96 -0.85 -19.89
CA ALA A 78 1.25 -0.05 -18.71
C ALA A 78 0.65 1.37 -18.75
N ALA A 79 0.63 2.04 -19.91
CA ALA A 79 0.03 3.37 -20.03
C ALA A 79 -1.48 3.38 -19.72
N ARG A 80 -2.22 2.37 -20.19
CA ARG A 80 -3.65 2.21 -19.87
C ARG A 80 -3.86 1.84 -18.41
N LEU A 81 -3.01 0.96 -17.88
CA LEU A 81 -3.05 0.58 -16.47
C LEU A 81 -2.76 1.77 -15.55
N ALA A 82 -1.95 2.74 -15.99
CA ALA A 82 -1.62 3.92 -15.18
C ALA A 82 -2.85 4.80 -14.92
N ASP A 83 -3.71 5.01 -15.93
CA ASP A 83 -4.95 5.77 -15.76
C ASP A 83 -5.89 5.06 -14.77
N LEU A 84 -6.04 3.74 -14.91
CA LEU A 84 -6.85 2.92 -13.99
C LEU A 84 -6.26 2.90 -12.58
N PHE A 85 -4.94 2.85 -12.46
CA PHE A 85 -4.25 2.90 -11.17
C PHE A 85 -4.52 4.22 -10.46
N LEU A 86 -4.27 5.35 -11.14
CA LEU A 86 -4.34 6.69 -10.55
C LEU A 86 -5.79 7.13 -10.23
N ASP A 87 -6.78 6.51 -10.86
CA ASP A 87 -8.20 6.73 -10.55
C ASP A 87 -8.61 6.12 -9.20
N VAL A 88 -7.95 5.05 -8.74
CA VAL A 88 -8.33 4.32 -7.51
C VAL A 88 -7.30 4.43 -6.39
N PHE A 89 -6.01 4.27 -6.70
CA PHE A 89 -4.97 4.09 -5.70
C PHE A 89 -4.21 5.39 -5.41
N ASN A 90 -3.98 5.67 -4.13
CA ASN A 90 -3.22 6.84 -3.66
C ASN A 90 -1.86 6.45 -3.05
N THR A 91 -1.54 5.15 -3.04
CA THR A 91 -0.29 4.59 -2.54
C THR A 91 0.22 3.53 -3.51
N VAL A 92 1.54 3.45 -3.69
CA VAL A 92 2.19 2.45 -4.53
C VAL A 92 3.26 1.70 -3.75
N THR A 93 3.35 0.39 -3.94
CA THR A 93 4.46 -0.41 -3.43
C THR A 93 5.45 -0.72 -4.56
N LEU A 94 6.70 -0.27 -4.43
CA LEU A 94 7.78 -0.53 -5.39
C LEU A 94 8.71 -1.65 -4.89
N PRO A 95 9.25 -2.48 -5.80
CA PRO A 95 9.99 -3.65 -5.41
C PRO A 95 11.49 -3.36 -5.20
N PHE A 96 11.98 -3.78 -4.05
CA PHE A 96 13.38 -3.75 -3.63
C PHE A 96 13.90 -5.19 -3.39
N TYR A 97 13.42 -6.15 -4.18
CA TYR A 97 13.89 -7.53 -4.13
C TYR A 97 15.37 -7.58 -4.47
N TRP A 98 16.22 -7.94 -3.50
CA TRP A 98 17.66 -7.73 -3.60
C TRP A 98 18.25 -8.42 -4.83
N GLY A 99 17.82 -9.65 -5.16
CA GLY A 99 18.33 -10.37 -6.32
C GLY A 99 18.07 -9.65 -7.65
N GLY A 100 16.92 -8.99 -7.78
CA GLY A 100 16.60 -8.17 -8.96
C GLY A 100 17.19 -6.77 -8.92
N PHE A 101 17.26 -6.20 -7.72
CA PHE A 101 17.64 -4.80 -7.54
C PHE A 101 19.15 -4.62 -7.60
N GLU A 102 19.93 -5.58 -7.13
CA GLU A 102 21.40 -5.56 -7.19
C GLU A 102 21.91 -6.95 -7.61
N PRO A 103 21.66 -7.35 -8.87
CA PRO A 103 22.05 -8.67 -9.37
C PRO A 103 23.58 -8.84 -9.38
N ARG A 104 24.33 -7.73 -9.51
CA ARG A 104 25.78 -7.67 -9.38
C ARG A 104 26.16 -6.78 -8.20
N ARG A 105 27.03 -7.29 -7.33
CA ARG A 105 27.46 -6.60 -6.09
C ARG A 105 28.01 -5.21 -6.41
N GLY A 106 27.44 -4.18 -5.78
CA GLY A 106 27.84 -2.78 -5.97
C GLY A 106 27.19 -2.09 -7.17
N GLU A 107 26.28 -2.78 -7.88
CA GLU A 107 25.58 -2.24 -9.05
C GLU A 107 24.05 -2.30 -8.88
N PRO A 108 23.48 -1.55 -7.92
CA PRO A 108 22.04 -1.50 -7.72
C PRO A 108 21.33 -0.71 -8.83
N ASP A 109 20.09 -1.10 -9.14
CA ASP A 109 19.19 -0.42 -10.10
C ASP A 109 18.51 0.83 -9.48
N THR A 110 19.24 1.55 -8.62
CA THR A 110 18.75 2.70 -7.86
C THR A 110 18.17 3.78 -8.76
N ALA A 111 18.87 4.13 -9.84
CA ALA A 111 18.47 5.24 -10.70
C ALA A 111 17.13 4.98 -11.40
N ARG A 112 16.90 3.75 -11.85
CA ARG A 112 15.65 3.37 -12.54
C ARG A 112 14.47 3.38 -11.58
N LEU A 113 14.64 2.78 -10.41
CA LEU A 113 13.57 2.70 -9.41
C LEU A 113 13.28 4.06 -8.76
N LEU A 114 14.28 4.92 -8.60
CA LEU A 114 14.09 6.29 -8.09
C LEU A 114 13.29 7.14 -9.07
N ARG A 115 13.55 7.02 -10.39
CA ARG A 115 12.70 7.67 -11.41
C ARG A 115 11.25 7.20 -11.33
N THR A 116 11.04 5.90 -11.17
CA THR A 116 9.68 5.35 -10.97
C THR A 116 9.03 5.91 -9.70
N ALA A 117 9.76 5.98 -8.59
CA ALA A 117 9.26 6.54 -7.34
C ALA A 117 8.88 8.02 -7.50
N GLN A 118 9.70 8.81 -8.18
CA GLN A 118 9.43 10.22 -8.48
C GLN A 118 8.21 10.38 -9.38
N TRP A 119 8.05 9.54 -10.41
CA TRP A 119 6.90 9.56 -11.31
C TRP A 119 5.57 9.41 -10.55
N PHE A 120 5.53 8.55 -9.54
CA PHE A 120 4.37 8.39 -8.65
C PHE A 120 4.20 9.58 -7.69
N ALA A 121 5.29 10.01 -7.04
CA ALA A 121 5.27 11.11 -6.08
C ALA A 121 4.79 12.43 -6.70
N GLU A 122 5.22 12.73 -7.92
CA GLU A 122 4.78 13.91 -8.70
C GLU A 122 3.27 13.88 -9.02
N ARG A 123 2.65 12.71 -8.99
CA ARG A 123 1.21 12.48 -9.19
C ARG A 123 0.43 12.39 -7.87
N GLY A 124 1.08 12.72 -6.75
CA GLY A 124 0.45 12.72 -5.43
C GLY A 124 0.27 11.32 -4.82
N VAL A 125 0.95 10.30 -5.35
CA VAL A 125 0.91 8.93 -4.84
C VAL A 125 2.01 8.74 -3.80
N THR A 126 1.66 8.21 -2.61
CA THR A 126 2.64 7.83 -1.60
C THR A 126 3.42 6.62 -2.08
N VAL A 127 4.75 6.63 -1.99
CA VAL A 127 5.59 5.50 -2.39
C VAL A 127 6.06 4.72 -1.16
N LYS A 128 5.84 3.40 -1.19
CA LYS A 128 6.32 2.42 -0.22
C LYS A 128 7.37 1.53 -0.88
N GLY A 129 8.46 1.23 -0.17
CA GLY A 129 9.47 0.26 -0.60
C GLY A 129 9.26 -1.12 0.04
N HIS A 130 9.34 -2.17 -0.77
CA HIS A 130 9.15 -3.55 -0.34
C HIS A 130 10.18 -4.51 -0.95
N PRO A 131 11.00 -5.22 -0.16
CA PRO A 131 11.40 -4.91 1.22
C PRO A 131 12.92 -4.67 1.34
N LEU A 132 13.35 -4.13 2.48
CA LEU A 132 14.78 -3.89 2.77
C LEU A 132 15.55 -5.15 3.16
N VAL A 133 14.88 -6.15 3.74
CA VAL A 133 15.47 -7.44 4.13
C VAL A 133 14.47 -8.55 3.85
N TRP A 134 14.83 -9.51 3.01
CA TRP A 134 13.98 -10.67 2.69
C TRP A 134 14.82 -11.82 2.16
N HIS A 135 14.35 -13.04 2.37
CA HIS A 135 15.11 -14.26 2.15
C HIS A 135 14.73 -15.01 0.86
N THR A 136 13.57 -14.72 0.26
CA THR A 136 13.07 -15.45 -0.92
C THR A 136 13.74 -15.00 -2.21
N VAL A 137 13.88 -13.67 -2.42
CA VAL A 137 14.51 -13.09 -3.63
C VAL A 137 15.79 -12.34 -3.25
N THR A 138 16.77 -13.08 -2.71
CA THR A 138 18.09 -12.55 -2.33
C THR A 138 19.05 -12.49 -3.50
N ALA A 139 20.08 -11.65 -3.42
CA ALA A 139 21.15 -11.67 -4.41
C ALA A 139 22.06 -12.88 -4.26
N ASP A 140 22.31 -13.60 -5.36
CA ASP A 140 23.04 -14.88 -5.34
C ASP A 140 24.49 -14.75 -4.86
N TRP A 141 25.14 -13.62 -5.10
CA TRP A 141 26.52 -13.36 -4.67
C TRP A 141 26.67 -13.33 -3.13
N LEU A 142 25.57 -13.30 -2.36
CA LEU A 142 25.61 -13.42 -0.90
C LEU A 142 25.96 -14.83 -0.42
N ARG A 143 25.77 -15.86 -1.26
CA ARG A 143 26.02 -17.27 -0.90
C ARG A 143 27.48 -17.54 -0.59
N GLU A 144 28.36 -16.90 -1.36
CA GLU A 144 29.82 -17.06 -1.27
C GLU A 144 30.43 -16.32 -0.09
N LEU A 145 29.69 -15.38 0.51
CA LEU A 145 30.14 -14.61 1.66
C LEU A 145 30.01 -15.42 2.95
N SER A 146 30.79 -15.06 3.96
CA SER A 146 30.54 -15.48 5.35
C SER A 146 29.32 -14.78 5.94
N THR A 147 28.80 -15.27 7.07
CA THR A 147 27.66 -14.62 7.75
C THR A 147 27.95 -13.18 8.17
N ASP A 148 29.17 -12.88 8.65
CA ASP A 148 29.57 -11.51 9.01
C ASP A 148 29.61 -10.58 7.79
N GLU A 149 30.10 -11.09 6.65
CA GLU A 149 30.12 -10.32 5.40
C GLU A 149 28.72 -10.08 4.84
N VAL A 150 27.80 -11.04 4.97
CA VAL A 150 26.39 -10.84 4.62
C VAL A 150 25.76 -9.78 5.53
N GLU A 151 26.00 -9.84 6.83
CA GLU A 151 25.48 -8.83 7.77
C GLU A 151 25.99 -7.43 7.41
N ALA A 152 27.30 -7.30 7.15
CA ALA A 152 27.90 -6.03 6.73
C ALA A 152 27.32 -5.52 5.41
N ALA A 153 27.14 -6.40 4.42
CA ALA A 153 26.51 -6.06 3.14
C ALA A 153 25.05 -5.62 3.33
N GLN A 154 24.27 -6.30 4.16
CA GLN A 154 22.86 -5.98 4.40
C GLN A 154 22.71 -4.64 5.14
N ARG A 155 23.57 -4.33 6.12
CA ARG A 155 23.61 -3.02 6.78
C ARG A 155 23.94 -1.90 5.78
N ALA A 156 24.97 -2.11 4.95
CA ALA A 156 25.36 -1.15 3.93
C ALA A 156 24.24 -0.91 2.90
N ARG A 157 23.57 -1.98 2.47
CA ARG A 157 22.40 -1.94 1.59
C ARG A 157 21.27 -1.09 2.18
N ILE A 158 20.86 -1.38 3.42
CA ILE A 158 19.77 -0.65 4.09
C ILE A 158 20.09 0.84 4.13
N ARG A 159 21.30 1.20 4.57
CA ARG A 159 21.72 2.60 4.65
C ARG A 159 21.70 3.28 3.29
N ARG A 160 22.22 2.63 2.25
CA ARG A 160 22.22 3.13 0.87
C ARG A 160 20.79 3.40 0.39
N GLU A 161 19.94 2.38 0.40
CA GLU A 161 18.59 2.47 -0.17
C GLU A 161 17.70 3.45 0.59
N VAL A 162 17.75 3.43 1.92
CA VAL A 162 16.94 4.38 2.71
C VAL A 162 17.43 5.81 2.56
N THR A 163 18.73 6.03 2.36
CA THR A 163 19.30 7.38 2.13
C THR A 163 18.97 7.88 0.71
N ASP A 164 19.23 7.06 -0.31
CA ASP A 164 19.09 7.44 -1.72
C ASP A 164 17.63 7.77 -2.10
N PHE A 165 16.67 7.16 -1.41
CA PHE A 165 15.24 7.36 -1.65
C PHE A 165 14.53 8.26 -0.62
N ALA A 166 15.25 8.80 0.37
CA ALA A 166 14.67 9.62 1.42
C ALA A 166 13.90 10.83 0.86
N GLY A 167 12.67 11.05 1.36
CA GLY A 167 11.78 12.12 0.88
C GLY A 167 10.95 11.76 -0.34
N VAL A 168 11.22 10.63 -1.00
CA VAL A 168 10.36 10.06 -2.05
C VAL A 168 9.75 8.74 -1.57
N VAL A 169 10.55 7.87 -0.95
CA VAL A 169 10.12 6.62 -0.30
C VAL A 169 10.41 6.72 1.20
N ASP A 170 9.38 7.09 1.95
CA ASP A 170 9.45 7.24 3.42
C ASP A 170 8.68 6.14 4.15
N VAL A 171 8.10 5.16 3.45
CA VAL A 171 7.42 3.99 4.05
C VAL A 171 8.13 2.72 3.57
N TRP A 172 8.54 1.84 4.49
CA TRP A 172 9.32 0.66 4.15
C TRP A 172 8.81 -0.57 4.89
N ASP A 173 8.68 -1.68 4.16
CA ASP A 173 8.80 -3.00 4.81
C ASP A 173 10.27 -3.20 5.17
N ALA A 174 10.59 -2.91 6.43
CA ALA A 174 11.97 -2.97 6.91
C ALA A 174 12.51 -4.39 6.84
N ILE A 175 11.66 -5.38 7.08
CA ILE A 175 11.98 -6.79 6.97
C ILE A 175 10.71 -7.60 6.70
N ASN A 176 10.84 -8.62 5.86
CA ASN A 176 9.72 -9.44 5.38
C ASN A 176 9.87 -10.91 5.80
N GLU A 177 8.78 -11.51 6.28
CA GLU A 177 8.61 -12.97 6.48
C GLU A 177 9.60 -13.60 7.46
N VAL A 178 9.84 -12.93 8.57
CA VAL A 178 10.87 -13.32 9.55
C VAL A 178 10.49 -14.59 10.30
N VAL A 179 9.21 -14.91 10.40
CA VAL A 179 8.75 -16.13 11.09
C VAL A 179 9.43 -17.36 10.48
N ILE A 180 9.45 -17.48 9.16
CA ILE A 180 10.06 -18.63 8.46
C ILE A 180 11.52 -18.40 8.06
N MET A 181 11.98 -17.14 8.00
CA MET A 181 13.31 -16.76 7.52
C MET A 181 14.50 -17.64 7.98
N PRO A 182 14.68 -18.00 9.27
CA PRO A 182 15.85 -18.80 9.69
C PRO A 182 15.77 -20.29 9.34
N VAL A 183 14.62 -20.76 8.85
CA VAL A 183 14.34 -22.16 8.51
C VAL A 183 13.81 -22.31 7.09
N PHE A 184 13.91 -21.26 6.27
CA PHE A 184 13.53 -21.32 4.88
C PHE A 184 14.46 -22.29 4.13
N ASP A 185 13.86 -23.34 3.57
CA ASP A 185 14.57 -24.48 3.00
C ASP A 185 14.20 -24.59 1.52
N ASN A 186 14.85 -23.78 0.69
CA ASN A 186 14.62 -23.79 -0.75
C ASN A 186 15.80 -24.37 -1.56
N GLU A 187 16.96 -24.61 -0.95
CA GLU A 187 18.20 -24.95 -1.67
C GLU A 187 19.21 -25.76 -0.85
N GLU A 188 20.09 -26.50 -1.54
CA GLU A 188 21.18 -27.31 -0.95
C GLU A 188 22.13 -26.49 -0.06
N HIS A 189 22.22 -25.18 -0.32
CA HIS A 189 22.91 -24.21 0.53
C HIS A 189 21.91 -23.11 0.93
N ARG A 190 21.71 -22.91 2.24
CA ARG A 190 20.91 -21.78 2.76
C ARG A 190 21.41 -20.48 2.13
N ASN A 191 20.50 -19.68 1.57
CA ASN A 191 20.87 -18.36 1.07
C ASN A 191 21.45 -17.48 2.19
N GLY A 192 22.18 -16.42 1.81
CA GLY A 192 22.92 -15.60 2.77
C GLY A 192 22.06 -15.02 3.90
N ILE A 193 20.82 -14.59 3.61
CA ILE A 193 19.91 -13.97 4.59
C ILE A 193 19.30 -15.02 5.52
N THR A 194 18.88 -16.17 5.01
CA THR A 194 18.44 -17.30 5.82
C THR A 194 19.52 -17.74 6.80
N ARG A 195 20.77 -17.87 6.32
CA ARG A 195 21.93 -18.20 7.16
C ARG A 195 22.18 -17.14 8.22
N LEU A 196 22.16 -15.86 7.86
CA LEU A 196 22.29 -14.75 8.79
C LEU A 196 21.24 -14.82 9.91
N CYS A 197 19.97 -14.96 9.54
CA CYS A 197 18.88 -15.00 10.51
C CYS A 197 18.92 -16.25 11.40
N TYR A 198 19.38 -17.38 10.86
CA TYR A 198 19.58 -18.59 11.65
C TYR A 198 20.67 -18.42 12.70
N GLU A 199 21.83 -17.87 12.33
CA GLU A 199 22.96 -17.74 13.25
C GLU A 199 22.82 -16.58 14.24
N ARG A 200 22.25 -15.44 13.82
CA ARG A 200 22.07 -14.26 14.69
C ARG A 200 20.74 -14.28 15.44
N GLY A 201 19.76 -15.01 14.92
CA GLY A 201 18.39 -15.05 15.42
C GLY A 201 17.50 -13.95 14.83
N ARG A 202 16.18 -14.19 14.91
CA ARG A 202 15.14 -13.29 14.37
C ARG A 202 15.23 -11.88 14.95
N ILE A 203 15.30 -11.76 16.28
CA ILE A 203 15.31 -10.45 16.96
C ILE A 203 16.53 -9.60 16.58
N ALA A 204 17.72 -10.20 16.49
CA ALA A 204 18.93 -9.47 16.09
C ALA A 204 18.86 -9.00 14.62
N THR A 205 18.30 -9.84 13.75
CA THR A 205 18.11 -9.52 12.32
C THR A 205 17.08 -8.39 12.14
N ILE A 206 15.97 -8.44 12.88
CA ILE A 206 14.96 -7.37 12.90
C ILE A 206 15.59 -6.08 13.45
N ARG A 207 16.34 -6.15 14.56
CA ARG A 207 17.02 -4.98 15.13
C ARG A 207 17.91 -4.30 14.10
N MET A 208 18.75 -5.07 13.41
CA MET A 208 19.60 -4.57 12.33
C MET A 208 18.75 -3.85 11.27
N ALA A 209 17.69 -4.48 10.77
CA ALA A 209 16.84 -3.88 9.73
C ALA A 209 16.26 -2.51 10.16
N PHE A 210 15.64 -2.47 11.35
CA PHE A 210 14.96 -1.28 11.85
C PHE A 210 15.89 -0.16 12.28
N GLU A 211 16.97 -0.48 13.00
CA GLU A 211 17.89 0.55 13.51
C GLU A 211 18.69 1.17 12.37
N GLU A 212 19.16 0.39 11.40
CA GLU A 212 19.89 0.92 10.25
C GLU A 212 19.01 1.81 9.37
N ALA A 213 17.77 1.38 9.10
CA ALA A 213 16.81 2.19 8.36
C ALA A 213 16.49 3.50 9.10
N ARG A 214 16.30 3.45 10.42
CA ARG A 214 16.02 4.65 11.23
C ARG A 214 17.20 5.61 11.27
N VAL A 215 18.43 5.11 11.32
CA VAL A 215 19.64 5.94 11.26
C VAL A 215 19.74 6.66 9.92
N ALA A 216 19.43 5.98 8.81
CA ALA A 216 19.45 6.56 7.48
C ALA A 216 18.32 7.57 7.23
N ASN A 217 17.11 7.29 7.73
CA ASN A 217 15.97 8.21 7.66
C ASN A 217 15.13 8.17 8.95
N PRO A 218 15.35 9.12 9.88
CA PRO A 218 14.61 9.19 11.14
C PRO A 218 13.10 9.41 10.99
N ARG A 219 12.65 9.89 9.82
CA ARG A 219 11.23 10.16 9.52
C ARG A 219 10.52 8.98 8.86
N ALA A 220 11.23 7.91 8.49
CA ALA A 220 10.64 6.78 7.81
C ALA A 220 9.61 6.06 8.70
N THR A 221 8.53 5.58 8.09
CA THR A 221 7.59 4.62 8.70
C THR A 221 8.07 3.21 8.38
N LEU A 222 8.42 2.44 9.41
CA LEU A 222 9.01 1.11 9.27
C LEU A 222 8.04 0.01 9.70
N LEU A 223 7.78 -0.93 8.79
CA LEU A 223 6.88 -2.05 8.97
C LEU A 223 7.64 -3.35 9.22
N LEU A 224 7.10 -4.17 10.12
CA LEU A 224 7.39 -5.60 10.19
C LEU A 224 6.30 -6.30 9.39
N ASN A 225 6.65 -7.02 8.31
CA ASN A 225 5.67 -7.63 7.40
C ASN A 225 5.80 -9.16 7.40
N ASP A 226 4.68 -9.89 7.43
CA ASP A 226 4.69 -11.35 7.41
C ASP A 226 3.36 -11.93 6.86
N PHE A 227 3.41 -13.13 6.28
CA PHE A 227 2.24 -13.92 5.89
C PHE A 227 1.85 -14.97 6.92
N ASP A 228 2.78 -15.41 7.78
CA ASP A 228 2.46 -16.35 8.85
C ASP A 228 1.73 -15.56 9.95
N LEU A 229 0.41 -15.47 9.84
CA LEU A 229 -0.41 -14.79 10.83
C LEU A 229 -0.75 -15.70 12.01
N SER A 230 0.01 -16.75 12.31
CA SER A 230 -0.24 -17.61 13.49
C SER A 230 0.27 -16.97 14.79
N THR A 231 0.19 -17.71 15.89
CA THR A 231 0.80 -17.33 17.17
C THR A 231 2.31 -17.15 17.08
N ALA A 232 2.98 -17.74 16.09
CA ALA A 232 4.41 -17.53 15.88
C ALA A 232 4.74 -16.05 15.62
N TYR A 233 3.88 -15.34 14.87
CA TYR A 233 4.07 -13.92 14.60
C TYR A 233 3.71 -13.03 15.79
N GLU A 234 2.70 -13.41 16.59
CA GLU A 234 2.42 -12.76 17.87
C GLU A 234 3.64 -12.81 18.80
N CYS A 235 4.22 -14.00 19.01
CA CYS A 235 5.43 -14.16 19.82
C CYS A 235 6.61 -13.37 19.25
N LEU A 236 6.72 -13.27 17.93
CA LEU A 236 7.76 -12.47 17.30
C LEU A 236 7.58 -10.97 17.59
N ILE A 237 6.38 -10.43 17.39
CA ILE A 237 6.06 -9.02 17.67
C ILE A 237 6.33 -8.70 19.14
N GLU A 238 5.85 -9.55 20.05
CA GLU A 238 6.07 -9.41 21.49
C GLU A 238 7.57 -9.36 21.81
N GLY A 239 8.36 -10.31 21.29
CA GLY A 239 9.81 -10.31 21.47
C GLY A 239 10.52 -9.09 20.88
N VAL A 240 10.03 -8.53 19.76
CA VAL A 240 10.58 -7.31 19.15
C VAL A 240 10.30 -6.09 20.02
N LEU A 241 9.08 -5.97 20.55
CA LEU A 241 8.67 -4.88 21.44
C LEU A 241 9.40 -4.96 22.79
N GLU A 242 9.52 -6.14 23.39
CA GLU A 242 10.28 -6.38 24.63
C GLU A 242 11.77 -6.05 24.47
N ALA A 243 12.32 -6.30 23.27
CA ALA A 243 13.68 -5.92 22.93
C ALA A 243 13.85 -4.40 22.70
N GLY A 244 12.78 -3.60 22.81
CA GLY A 244 12.81 -2.15 22.65
C GLY A 244 13.01 -1.68 21.21
N ILE A 245 12.75 -2.53 20.22
CA ILE A 245 12.86 -2.17 18.80
C ILE A 245 11.59 -1.40 18.41
N ARG A 246 11.77 -0.19 17.87
CA ARG A 246 10.65 0.67 17.46
C ARG A 246 10.09 0.26 16.10
N ILE A 247 8.93 -0.39 16.11
CA ILE A 247 8.09 -0.63 14.93
C ILE A 247 7.05 0.50 14.81
N ASP A 248 6.79 0.99 13.60
CA ASP A 248 5.74 2.02 13.38
C ASP A 248 4.40 1.42 12.92
N ALA A 249 4.41 0.26 12.23
CA ALA A 249 3.20 -0.45 11.84
C ALA A 249 3.45 -1.97 11.66
N ILE A 250 2.38 -2.76 11.80
CA ILE A 250 2.40 -4.21 11.58
C ILE A 250 1.81 -4.49 10.20
N GLY A 251 2.59 -5.11 9.33
CA GLY A 251 2.17 -5.64 8.04
C GLY A 251 1.57 -7.03 8.18
N LEU A 252 0.41 -7.23 7.54
CA LEU A 252 -0.31 -8.50 7.47
C LEU A 252 -0.55 -8.84 5.99
N GLN A 253 0.22 -9.79 5.45
CA GLN A 253 -0.05 -10.29 4.11
C GLN A 253 -1.32 -11.15 4.13
N SER A 254 -2.08 -11.15 3.04
CA SER A 254 -3.35 -11.87 2.93
C SER A 254 -3.54 -12.42 1.52
N HIS A 255 -2.54 -13.14 1.01
CA HIS A 255 -2.61 -13.83 -0.27
C HIS A 255 -3.72 -14.90 -0.24
N MET A 256 -4.93 -14.57 -0.69
CA MET A 256 -6.12 -15.45 -0.57
C MET A 256 -6.31 -16.34 -1.79
N HIS A 257 -5.22 -16.97 -2.26
CA HIS A 257 -5.24 -17.84 -3.44
C HIS A 257 -6.09 -19.10 -3.26
N GLN A 258 -6.28 -19.52 -2.02
CA GLN A 258 -7.13 -20.66 -1.64
C GLN A 258 -8.58 -20.24 -1.32
N GLY A 259 -8.94 -18.98 -1.55
CA GLY A 259 -10.27 -18.43 -1.31
C GLY A 259 -10.31 -17.33 -0.26
N TYR A 260 -11.31 -16.47 -0.38
CA TYR A 260 -11.55 -15.36 0.53
C TYR A 260 -11.70 -15.83 1.97
N TRP A 261 -11.06 -15.12 2.90
CA TRP A 261 -11.09 -15.46 4.32
C TRP A 261 -12.47 -15.30 4.96
N GLY A 262 -13.35 -14.48 4.38
CA GLY A 262 -14.59 -14.05 5.03
C GLY A 262 -14.33 -12.97 6.08
N GLU A 263 -15.39 -12.23 6.38
CA GLU A 263 -15.38 -11.09 7.30
C GLU A 263 -15.03 -11.53 8.73
N GLU A 264 -15.60 -12.64 9.19
CA GLU A 264 -15.39 -13.14 10.56
C GLU A 264 -13.92 -13.50 10.82
N LYS A 265 -13.28 -14.25 9.91
CA LYS A 265 -11.85 -14.58 10.03
C LYS A 265 -10.99 -13.34 9.95
N THR A 266 -11.31 -12.43 9.03
CA THR A 266 -10.57 -11.18 8.84
C THR A 266 -10.63 -10.32 10.11
N LEU A 267 -11.81 -10.09 10.67
CA LEU A 267 -11.98 -9.32 11.91
C LEU A 267 -11.25 -9.96 13.09
N ARG A 268 -11.35 -11.28 13.27
CA ARG A 268 -10.59 -11.98 14.33
C ARG A 268 -9.08 -11.79 14.22
N ILE A 269 -8.54 -11.78 13.00
CA ILE A 269 -7.12 -11.51 12.76
C ILE A 269 -6.79 -10.05 13.12
N LEU A 270 -7.59 -9.10 12.62
CA LEU A 270 -7.38 -7.67 12.87
C LEU A 270 -7.45 -7.34 14.36
N ASP A 271 -8.48 -7.79 15.08
CA ASP A 271 -8.63 -7.55 16.52
C ASP A 271 -7.44 -8.09 17.31
N ARG A 272 -6.95 -9.28 16.93
CA ARG A 272 -5.81 -9.92 17.58
C ARG A 272 -4.53 -9.13 17.43
N PHE A 273 -4.23 -8.58 16.25
CA PHE A 273 -3.03 -7.76 16.05
C PHE A 273 -3.20 -6.30 16.50
N ALA A 274 -4.43 -5.78 16.50
CA ALA A 274 -4.72 -4.43 16.99
C ALA A 274 -4.40 -4.24 18.48
N ARG A 275 -4.35 -5.33 19.26
CA ARG A 275 -4.00 -5.31 20.69
C ARG A 275 -2.62 -4.71 20.98
N TYR A 276 -1.71 -4.71 20.00
CA TYR A 276 -0.37 -4.13 20.14
C TYR A 276 -0.37 -2.60 20.06
N GLY A 277 -1.51 -1.97 19.77
CA GLY A 277 -1.63 -0.51 19.71
C GLY A 277 -0.88 0.15 18.55
N LEU A 278 -0.43 -0.64 17.57
CA LEU A 278 0.23 -0.17 16.35
C LEU A 278 -0.76 -0.17 15.17
N PRO A 279 -0.63 0.77 14.22
CA PRO A 279 -1.32 0.72 12.95
C PRO A 279 -1.12 -0.62 12.23
N LEU A 280 -2.20 -1.15 11.64
CA LEU A 280 -2.18 -2.35 10.81
C LEU A 280 -2.20 -1.97 9.34
N HIS A 281 -1.31 -2.57 8.56
CA HIS A 281 -1.27 -2.46 7.10
C HIS A 281 -1.56 -3.82 6.52
N LEU A 282 -2.59 -3.93 5.69
CA LEU A 282 -2.81 -5.13 4.90
C LEU A 282 -2.00 -4.97 3.64
N THR A 283 -0.87 -5.67 3.61
CA THR A 283 0.25 -5.33 2.74
C THR A 283 0.15 -6.02 1.39
N GLU A 284 -0.48 -7.19 1.34
CA GLU A 284 -0.48 -8.04 0.15
C GLU A 284 -1.81 -8.81 0.06
N SER A 285 -2.87 -8.13 -0.40
CA SER A 285 -4.17 -8.77 -0.62
C SER A 285 -4.33 -9.21 -2.08
N THR A 286 -4.67 -10.48 -2.29
CA THR A 286 -5.09 -11.03 -3.59
C THR A 286 -6.43 -11.74 -3.47
N LEU A 287 -7.29 -11.62 -4.47
CA LEU A 287 -8.56 -12.36 -4.58
C LEU A 287 -8.67 -12.87 -6.02
N LEU A 288 -9.08 -14.13 -6.20
CA LEU A 288 -8.99 -14.78 -7.51
C LEU A 288 -10.29 -14.66 -8.28
N SER A 289 -10.18 -14.35 -9.57
CA SER A 289 -11.30 -14.42 -10.52
C SER A 289 -11.32 -15.70 -11.36
N GLY A 290 -10.51 -16.70 -11.03
CA GLY A 290 -10.52 -18.02 -11.66
C GLY A 290 -10.79 -19.13 -10.65
N ASP A 291 -10.30 -20.34 -10.92
CA ASP A 291 -10.37 -21.46 -9.97
C ASP A 291 -9.53 -21.15 -8.72
N LEU A 292 -10.00 -21.60 -7.56
CA LEU A 292 -9.23 -21.45 -6.32
C LEU A 292 -8.09 -22.47 -6.26
N MET A 293 -6.95 -22.06 -5.68
CA MET A 293 -5.87 -22.97 -5.38
C MET A 293 -6.34 -24.05 -4.39
N PRO A 294 -6.00 -25.33 -4.60
CA PRO A 294 -6.36 -26.39 -3.66
C PRO A 294 -5.80 -26.15 -2.25
N ALA A 295 -6.61 -26.37 -1.23
CA ALA A 295 -6.26 -26.14 0.18
C ALA A 295 -5.11 -27.02 0.73
N HIS A 296 -4.73 -28.09 0.00
CA HIS A 296 -3.62 -28.96 0.41
C HIS A 296 -2.24 -28.42 0.02
N ILE A 297 -2.19 -27.40 -0.85
CA ILE A 297 -0.96 -26.68 -1.17
C ILE A 297 -0.54 -25.89 0.06
N LYS A 298 0.72 -26.07 0.51
CA LYS A 298 1.24 -25.41 1.71
C LYS A 298 2.03 -24.16 1.37
N ASP A 299 3.00 -24.29 0.46
CA ASP A 299 3.68 -23.16 -0.15
C ASP A 299 2.94 -22.79 -1.44
N LEU A 300 2.45 -21.55 -1.53
CA LEU A 300 1.73 -21.08 -2.72
C LEU A 300 2.61 -21.17 -3.98
N ASN A 301 3.95 -21.06 -3.83
CA ASN A 301 4.90 -21.19 -4.92
C ASN A 301 4.96 -22.62 -5.50
N ASP A 302 4.52 -23.65 -4.78
CA ASP A 302 4.46 -25.03 -5.28
C ASP A 302 3.34 -25.22 -6.31
N TYR A 303 2.37 -24.31 -6.37
CA TYR A 303 1.25 -24.41 -7.31
C TYR A 303 1.63 -23.84 -8.67
N GLN A 304 2.26 -24.68 -9.50
CA GLN A 304 2.66 -24.34 -10.86
C GLN A 304 1.77 -25.07 -11.87
N VAL A 305 0.85 -24.34 -12.50
CA VAL A 305 -0.06 -24.86 -13.53
C VAL A 305 0.19 -24.19 -14.88
N PRO A 306 0.00 -24.89 -16.02
CA PRO A 306 0.27 -24.31 -17.33
C PRO A 306 -0.57 -23.07 -17.69
N SER A 307 -1.78 -22.97 -17.10
CA SER A 307 -2.70 -21.87 -17.32
C SER A 307 -3.67 -21.74 -16.15
N TRP A 308 -3.91 -20.50 -15.70
CA TRP A 308 -4.81 -20.18 -14.61
C TRP A 308 -5.69 -18.96 -14.98
N PRO A 309 -6.67 -19.13 -15.89
CA PRO A 309 -7.43 -18.00 -16.42
C PRO A 309 -8.53 -17.53 -15.47
N SER A 310 -8.95 -16.27 -15.64
CA SER A 310 -10.21 -15.78 -15.11
C SER A 310 -11.41 -16.51 -15.74
N THR A 311 -12.50 -16.64 -14.99
CA THR A 311 -13.80 -17.15 -15.45
C THR A 311 -14.90 -16.12 -15.18
N PRO A 312 -16.01 -16.09 -15.96
CA PRO A 312 -17.10 -15.15 -15.71
C PRO A 312 -17.66 -15.23 -14.27
N GLU A 313 -17.86 -16.44 -13.75
CA GLU A 313 -18.33 -16.66 -12.38
C GLU A 313 -17.28 -16.25 -11.34
N GLY A 314 -16.00 -16.46 -11.64
CA GLY A 314 -14.92 -16.05 -10.76
C GLY A 314 -14.75 -14.53 -10.71
N GLU A 315 -14.94 -13.82 -11.83
CA GLU A 315 -14.92 -12.35 -11.85
C GLU A 315 -16.05 -11.72 -11.03
N GLU A 316 -17.26 -12.27 -11.11
CA GLU A 316 -18.39 -11.84 -10.25
C GLU A 316 -18.06 -12.09 -8.77
N ARG A 317 -17.59 -13.30 -8.44
CA ARG A 317 -17.17 -13.64 -7.08
C ARG A 317 -16.08 -12.69 -6.57
N GLN A 318 -15.05 -12.41 -7.38
CA GLN A 318 -13.96 -11.50 -7.03
C GLN A 318 -14.51 -10.10 -6.72
N ALA A 319 -15.49 -9.61 -7.49
CA ALA A 319 -16.12 -8.32 -7.25
C ALA A 319 -16.90 -8.27 -5.92
N GLU A 320 -17.71 -9.29 -5.63
CA GLU A 320 -18.41 -9.40 -4.34
C GLU A 320 -17.45 -9.50 -3.15
N GLU A 321 -16.35 -10.26 -3.30
CA GLU A 321 -15.32 -10.41 -2.28
C GLU A 321 -14.53 -9.12 -2.06
N ILE A 322 -14.22 -8.36 -3.13
CA ILE A 322 -13.59 -7.03 -3.02
C ILE A 322 -14.42 -6.09 -2.17
N VAL A 323 -15.74 -6.04 -2.39
CA VAL A 323 -16.61 -5.15 -1.62
C VAL A 323 -16.59 -5.51 -0.14
N ARG A 324 -16.77 -6.81 0.16
CA ARG A 324 -16.78 -7.32 1.54
C ARG A 324 -15.44 -7.12 2.24
N HIS A 325 -14.34 -7.42 1.55
CA HIS A 325 -12.98 -7.26 2.04
C HIS A 325 -12.73 -5.79 2.37
N TYR A 326 -12.79 -4.89 1.39
CA TYR A 326 -12.46 -3.47 1.62
C TYR A 326 -13.35 -2.79 2.66
N ARG A 327 -14.65 -3.11 2.73
CA ARG A 327 -15.52 -2.59 3.80
C ARG A 327 -15.08 -3.06 5.19
N THR A 328 -14.74 -4.34 5.32
CA THR A 328 -14.25 -4.92 6.58
C THR A 328 -12.98 -4.20 7.04
N LEU A 329 -12.04 -3.96 6.11
CA LEU A 329 -10.75 -3.36 6.41
C LEU A 329 -10.86 -1.87 6.75
N VAL A 330 -11.57 -1.10 5.92
CA VAL A 330 -11.80 0.34 6.17
C VAL A 330 -12.62 0.54 7.45
N GLY A 331 -13.54 -0.39 7.73
CA GLY A 331 -14.36 -0.47 8.93
C GLY A 331 -13.60 -0.76 10.23
N HIS A 332 -12.40 -1.32 10.17
CA HIS A 332 -11.62 -1.60 11.37
C HIS A 332 -10.72 -0.40 11.73
N PRO A 333 -10.78 0.15 12.96
CA PRO A 333 -10.08 1.39 13.31
C PRO A 333 -8.55 1.28 13.32
N ALA A 334 -8.01 0.09 13.59
CA ALA A 334 -6.55 -0.12 13.59
C ALA A 334 -5.94 -0.19 12.18
N VAL A 335 -6.72 -0.50 11.14
CA VAL A 335 -6.19 -0.61 9.77
C VAL A 335 -5.93 0.80 9.24
N GLN A 336 -4.77 1.06 8.63
CA GLN A 336 -4.47 2.37 8.03
C GLN A 336 -4.15 2.28 6.54
N ALA A 337 -3.85 1.06 6.06
CA ALA A 337 -3.58 0.80 4.66
C ALA A 337 -4.12 -0.55 4.22
N VAL A 338 -4.60 -0.60 2.97
CA VAL A 338 -4.87 -1.82 2.22
C VAL A 338 -4.10 -1.74 0.92
N ASN A 339 -3.24 -2.71 0.65
CA ASN A 339 -2.46 -2.79 -0.57
C ASN A 339 -2.82 -4.08 -1.32
N TYR A 340 -3.39 -3.92 -2.51
CA TYR A 340 -3.78 -5.03 -3.37
C TYR A 340 -2.59 -5.45 -4.24
N TRP A 341 -2.35 -6.76 -4.37
CA TRP A 341 -1.12 -7.29 -4.95
C TRP A 341 -1.28 -7.65 -6.43
N GLY A 342 -1.39 -6.61 -7.27
CA GLY A 342 -1.45 -6.74 -8.73
C GLY A 342 -2.68 -6.05 -9.32
N ILE A 343 -2.47 -5.13 -10.27
CA ILE A 343 -3.57 -4.48 -10.98
C ILE A 343 -4.04 -5.29 -12.20
N SER A 344 -3.14 -6.02 -12.85
CA SER A 344 -3.40 -6.79 -14.08
C SER A 344 -3.29 -8.30 -13.84
N ASP A 345 -4.05 -9.09 -14.59
CA ASP A 345 -3.80 -10.53 -14.72
C ASP A 345 -2.52 -10.82 -15.53
N GLU A 346 -2.14 -9.91 -16.42
CA GLU A 346 -0.91 -10.03 -17.20
C GLU A 346 0.29 -9.84 -16.27
N GLY A 347 1.15 -10.87 -16.17
CA GLY A 347 2.36 -10.82 -15.33
C GLY A 347 2.08 -10.93 -13.82
N ALA A 348 0.85 -11.26 -13.41
CA ALA A 348 0.51 -11.48 -12.01
C ALA A 348 1.34 -12.62 -11.39
N TRP A 349 1.62 -12.50 -10.09
CA TRP A 349 2.37 -13.51 -9.34
C TRP A 349 1.72 -14.89 -9.46
N LEU A 350 2.53 -15.92 -9.71
CA LEU A 350 2.13 -17.31 -10.00
C LEU A 350 1.28 -17.49 -11.28
N GLY A 351 1.18 -16.46 -12.14
CA GLY A 351 0.24 -16.44 -13.25
C GLY A 351 -1.22 -16.49 -12.80
N ALA A 352 -1.49 -16.11 -11.55
CA ALA A 352 -2.81 -16.22 -10.95
C ALA A 352 -3.75 -15.11 -11.46
N PRO A 353 -5.05 -15.39 -11.64
CA PRO A 353 -6.03 -14.42 -12.12
C PRO A 353 -6.47 -13.48 -10.97
N VAL A 354 -5.53 -12.73 -10.40
CA VAL A 354 -5.74 -11.87 -9.24
C VAL A 354 -5.98 -10.42 -9.62
N GLY A 355 -5.64 -10.03 -10.85
CA GLY A 355 -5.73 -8.65 -11.31
C GLY A 355 -7.14 -8.10 -11.24
N LEU A 356 -7.25 -6.77 -11.18
CA LEU A 356 -8.51 -6.03 -11.33
C LEU A 356 -8.79 -5.71 -12.80
N VAL A 357 -7.78 -5.87 -13.65
CA VAL A 357 -7.82 -5.66 -15.10
C VAL A 357 -7.43 -6.96 -15.80
N ARG A 358 -8.17 -7.33 -16.85
CA ARG A 358 -7.87 -8.52 -17.65
C ARG A 358 -6.59 -8.32 -18.47
N THR A 359 -6.05 -9.42 -19.00
CA THR A 359 -4.85 -9.41 -19.86
C THR A 359 -5.02 -8.56 -21.13
N ASP A 360 -6.24 -8.32 -21.60
CA ASP A 360 -6.53 -7.45 -22.75
C ASP A 360 -6.63 -5.95 -22.38
N GLY A 361 -6.42 -5.60 -21.11
CA GLY A 361 -6.48 -4.25 -20.59
C GLY A 361 -7.90 -3.75 -20.25
N THR A 362 -8.92 -4.60 -20.34
CA THR A 362 -10.29 -4.25 -19.92
C THR A 362 -10.49 -4.41 -18.41
N PRO A 363 -11.12 -3.43 -17.72
CA PRO A 363 -11.47 -3.58 -16.31
C PRO A 363 -12.40 -4.78 -16.06
N LYS A 364 -12.17 -5.50 -14.96
CA LYS A 364 -13.09 -6.51 -14.44
C LYS A 364 -14.18 -5.85 -13.58
N PRO A 365 -15.29 -6.56 -13.29
CA PRO A 365 -16.29 -6.12 -12.32
C PRO A 365 -15.69 -5.76 -10.94
N SER A 366 -14.59 -6.43 -10.55
CA SER A 366 -13.86 -6.15 -9.31
C SER A 366 -13.18 -4.77 -9.28
N TYR A 367 -12.67 -4.28 -10.42
CA TYR A 367 -12.17 -2.91 -10.54
C TYR A 367 -13.30 -1.90 -10.30
N ASP A 368 -14.42 -2.07 -11.01
CA ASP A 368 -15.56 -1.16 -10.92
C ASP A 368 -16.17 -1.16 -9.50
N ALA A 369 -16.22 -2.33 -8.85
CA ALA A 369 -16.66 -2.47 -7.47
C ALA A 369 -15.74 -1.72 -6.50
N LEU A 370 -14.41 -1.89 -6.62
CA LEU A 370 -13.45 -1.17 -5.77
C LEU A 370 -13.52 0.34 -6.01
N ARG A 371 -13.56 0.76 -7.28
CA ARG A 371 -13.71 2.16 -7.68
C ARG A 371 -14.99 2.76 -7.12
N GLY A 372 -16.11 2.04 -7.17
CA GLY A 372 -17.40 2.47 -6.61
C GLY A 372 -17.32 2.77 -5.11
N LEU A 373 -16.54 1.98 -4.36
CA LEU A 373 -16.25 2.28 -2.95
C LEU A 373 -15.35 3.50 -2.80
N VAL A 374 -14.18 3.50 -3.44
CA VAL A 374 -13.12 4.51 -3.19
C VAL A 374 -13.46 5.89 -3.76
N ARG A 375 -14.08 5.95 -4.94
CA ARG A 375 -14.39 7.19 -5.69
C ARG A 375 -15.88 7.54 -5.69
N GLY A 376 -16.73 6.62 -5.24
CA GLY A 376 -18.16 6.86 -5.03
C GLY A 376 -18.46 7.05 -3.55
N GLU A 377 -18.60 5.96 -2.81
CA GLU A 377 -19.11 6.00 -1.43
C GLU A 377 -18.20 6.71 -0.42
N TRP A 378 -16.89 6.56 -0.57
CA TRP A 378 -15.91 7.10 0.37
C TRP A 378 -15.30 8.42 -0.10
N TRP A 379 -15.76 8.97 -1.22
CA TRP A 379 -15.22 10.20 -1.77
C TRP A 379 -16.20 11.36 -1.65
N HIS A 380 -15.72 12.53 -1.24
CA HIS A 380 -16.49 13.76 -1.36
C HIS A 380 -16.25 14.40 -2.73
N GLY A 381 -17.13 14.09 -3.69
CA GLY A 381 -17.09 14.73 -5.01
C GLY A 381 -17.38 16.24 -4.96
N PRO A 382 -17.14 16.97 -6.08
CA PRO A 382 -17.41 18.40 -6.15
C PRO A 382 -18.85 18.74 -5.78
N THR A 383 -19.01 19.48 -4.68
CA THR A 383 -20.31 19.83 -4.12
C THR A 383 -20.44 21.33 -4.00
N THR A 384 -21.43 21.89 -4.69
CA THR A 384 -21.77 23.32 -4.63
C THR A 384 -22.53 23.62 -3.34
N LEU A 385 -21.97 24.51 -2.53
CA LEU A 385 -22.50 24.97 -1.26
C LEU A 385 -22.61 26.50 -1.26
N ARG A 386 -23.43 27.05 -0.36
CA ARG A 386 -23.55 28.49 -0.16
C ARG A 386 -23.15 28.84 1.26
N THR A 387 -22.17 29.73 1.40
CA THR A 387 -21.73 30.23 2.72
C THR A 387 -22.85 31.04 3.39
N ASP A 388 -22.89 31.01 4.72
CA ASP A 388 -23.77 31.88 5.50
C ASP A 388 -23.22 33.32 5.63
N ALA A 389 -23.93 34.18 6.38
CA ALA A 389 -23.51 35.57 6.62
C ALA A 389 -22.14 35.70 7.33
N SER A 390 -21.66 34.63 7.98
CA SER A 390 -20.35 34.55 8.61
C SER A 390 -19.29 33.84 7.76
N GLY A 391 -19.61 33.55 6.49
CA GLY A 391 -18.71 32.88 5.55
C GLY A 391 -18.60 31.38 5.79
N ARG A 392 -19.51 30.77 6.56
CA ARG A 392 -19.40 29.36 6.97
C ARG A 392 -20.21 28.42 6.09
N VAL A 393 -19.67 27.23 5.85
CA VAL A 393 -20.37 26.08 5.27
C VAL A 393 -20.12 24.82 6.11
N ALA A 394 -21.11 23.94 6.19
CA ALA A 394 -20.95 22.62 6.80
C ALA A 394 -20.50 21.61 5.72
N VAL A 395 -19.46 20.84 6.02
CA VAL A 395 -18.86 19.83 5.14
C VAL A 395 -18.76 18.52 5.91
N ARG A 396 -19.47 17.48 5.45
CA ARG A 396 -19.26 16.11 5.91
C ARG A 396 -18.43 15.36 4.88
N GLY A 397 -17.35 14.72 5.31
CA GLY A 397 -16.41 14.09 4.38
C GLY A 397 -15.57 12.99 5.00
N PHE A 398 -14.99 12.14 4.15
CA PHE A 398 -13.96 11.18 4.54
C PHE A 398 -12.67 11.91 4.92
N LEU A 399 -11.88 11.35 5.84
CA LEU A 399 -10.60 11.97 6.21
C LEU A 399 -9.66 12.05 5.01
N GLY A 400 -9.00 13.19 4.85
CA GLY A 400 -8.18 13.47 3.68
C GLY A 400 -7.98 14.96 3.40
N ASP A 401 -7.40 15.23 2.24
CA ASP A 401 -7.16 16.57 1.74
C ASP A 401 -8.33 17.03 0.87
N TYR A 402 -8.64 18.31 0.96
CA TYR A 402 -9.77 18.96 0.31
C TYR A 402 -9.34 20.26 -0.36
N ARG A 403 -10.15 20.66 -1.34
CA ARG A 403 -10.09 21.96 -1.99
C ARG A 403 -11.45 22.63 -1.87
N VAL A 404 -11.44 23.93 -1.57
CA VAL A 404 -12.60 24.81 -1.75
C VAL A 404 -12.28 25.86 -2.81
N SER A 405 -13.24 26.16 -3.69
CA SER A 405 -13.09 27.18 -4.73
C SER A 405 -14.32 28.08 -4.86
N SER A 406 -14.12 29.28 -5.39
CA SER A 406 -15.17 30.23 -5.76
C SER A 406 -14.70 31.06 -6.96
N GLY A 407 -15.28 30.80 -8.13
CA GLY A 407 -14.72 31.28 -9.41
C GLY A 407 -13.31 30.72 -9.62
N ASP A 408 -12.36 31.59 -9.98
CA ASP A 408 -10.97 31.19 -10.25
C ASP A 408 -10.10 31.05 -8.98
N ALA A 409 -10.61 31.43 -7.80
CA ALA A 409 -9.87 31.35 -6.56
C ALA A 409 -10.10 30.00 -5.85
N ALA A 410 -9.03 29.39 -5.34
CA ALA A 410 -9.09 28.14 -4.59
C ALA A 410 -8.13 28.13 -3.39
N ALA A 411 -8.48 27.36 -2.36
CA ALA A 411 -7.63 27.08 -1.22
C ALA A 411 -7.78 25.62 -0.78
N SER A 412 -6.71 25.07 -0.20
CA SER A 412 -6.70 23.71 0.35
C SER A 412 -6.96 23.72 1.85
N PHE A 413 -7.61 22.66 2.33
CA PHE A 413 -7.72 22.33 3.75
C PHE A 413 -7.70 20.81 3.92
N ALA A 414 -7.62 20.31 5.15
CA ALA A 414 -7.61 18.89 5.41
C ALA A 414 -8.57 18.53 6.56
N LEU A 415 -9.19 17.37 6.46
CA LEU A 415 -9.93 16.71 7.51
C LEU A 415 -9.06 15.58 8.06
N THR A 416 -8.34 15.83 9.17
CA THR A 416 -7.30 14.92 9.68
C THR A 416 -7.73 14.09 10.88
N THR A 417 -8.80 14.48 11.58
CA THR A 417 -9.31 13.79 12.77
C THR A 417 -10.81 13.52 12.65
N PRO A 418 -11.30 12.36 13.12
CA PRO A 418 -12.73 12.07 13.14
C PRO A 418 -13.53 13.03 14.02
N GLY A 419 -14.82 13.18 13.72
CA GLY A 419 -15.76 13.97 14.53
C GLY A 419 -15.88 15.42 14.07
N THR A 420 -16.23 16.33 15.00
CA THR A 420 -16.50 17.74 14.65
C THR A 420 -15.22 18.56 14.58
N VAL A 421 -15.02 19.26 13.47
CA VAL A 421 -13.81 20.05 13.20
C VAL A 421 -14.18 21.47 12.76
N GLU A 422 -13.41 22.46 13.21
CA GLU A 422 -13.49 23.82 12.66
C GLU A 422 -12.29 24.02 11.74
N ALA A 423 -12.53 24.51 10.52
CA ALA A 423 -11.48 24.83 9.55
C ALA A 423 -11.68 26.26 9.05
N GLU A 424 -10.58 26.95 8.76
CA GLU A 424 -10.61 28.29 8.18
C GLU A 424 -9.65 28.36 7.00
N VAL A 425 -10.12 28.93 5.89
CA VAL A 425 -9.34 29.11 4.67
C VAL A 425 -9.55 30.51 4.11
N SER A 426 -8.50 31.04 3.50
CA SER A 426 -8.55 32.31 2.77
C SER A 426 -8.38 32.03 1.29
N LEU A 427 -9.35 32.44 0.49
CA LEU A 427 -9.23 32.37 -0.97
C LEU A 427 -8.34 33.53 -1.44
N PRO A 428 -7.22 33.25 -2.13
CA PRO A 428 -6.38 34.29 -2.70
C PRO A 428 -7.18 35.01 -3.79
N ARG A 429 -7.40 36.30 -3.56
CA ARG A 429 -7.78 37.26 -4.61
C ARG A 429 -6.76 38.37 -4.61
#